data_AF-C7Q2Z9-F1
#
_entry.id   AF-C7Q2Z9-F1
#
_cell.length_a   1.000
_cell.length_b   1.000
_cell.length_c   1.000
_cell.angle_alpha   90.00
_cell.angle_beta   90.00
_cell.angle_gamma   90.00
#
_symmetry.space_group_name_H-M   'P 1'
#
loop_
_entity.id
_entity.type
_entity.pdbx_description
1 polymer ?
#
loop_
_entity_poly.entity_id
_entity_poly.type
_entity_poly.pdbx_seq_one_letter_code
_entity_poly.pdbx_strand_id
1 'polypeptide(L)'
;MSGTEAGTWRMFAHRYDSGDLHNLGSRRYVEFHGVSAPIVEVDVVEVSDDDPTATHWGWMGMDITEPVMIYPREVLFRVCFPYGVQAEVDAGKGRVVRLAVTEVGDA
;
A
#
# COMPACT_ATOMS: atom_id res chain seq x y z
N MET A 1 6.55 -23.10 11.03
CA MET A 1 6.54 -21.91 10.17
C MET A 1 5.12 -21.76 9.67
N SER A 2 4.28 -20.99 10.38
CA SER A 2 2.95 -20.67 9.86
C SER A 2 3.14 -19.69 8.72
N GLY A 3 2.80 -20.09 7.50
CA GLY A 3 2.63 -19.13 6.42
C GLY A 3 1.49 -18.21 6.82
N THR A 4 1.79 -16.93 7.04
CA THR A 4 0.76 -15.91 7.15
C THR A 4 0.04 -15.91 5.82
N GLU A 5 -1.27 -16.17 5.80
CA GLU A 5 -2.06 -16.00 4.58
C GLU A 5 -1.85 -14.57 4.08
N ALA A 6 -1.43 -14.44 2.83
CA ALA A 6 -1.26 -13.15 2.18
C ALA A 6 -2.59 -12.39 2.26
N GLY A 7 -2.57 -11.17 2.82
CA GLY A 7 -3.77 -10.36 2.92
C GLY A 7 -4.20 -9.83 1.56
N THR A 8 -5.52 -9.78 1.34
CA THR A 8 -6.14 -9.16 0.16
C THR A 8 -7.16 -8.14 0.62
N TRP A 9 -7.08 -6.94 0.05
CA TRP A 9 -7.92 -5.80 0.42
C TRP A 9 -8.47 -5.11 -0.81
N ARG A 10 -9.72 -4.63 -0.70
CA ARG A 10 -10.35 -3.78 -1.72
C ARG A 10 -10.25 -2.34 -1.25
N MET A 11 -9.58 -1.50 -2.03
CA MET A 11 -9.32 -0.09 -1.72
C MET A 11 -9.71 0.81 -2.90
N PHE A 12 -9.45 2.11 -2.74
CA PHE A 12 -9.56 3.10 -3.81
C PHE A 12 -8.21 3.76 -4.02
N ALA A 13 -7.96 4.24 -5.24
CA ALA A 13 -6.77 4.99 -5.61
C ALA A 13 -7.10 6.09 -6.62
N HIS A 14 -6.24 7.11 -6.70
CA HIS A 14 -6.20 7.98 -7.86
C HIS A 14 -5.42 7.31 -8.99
N ARG A 15 -6.01 7.24 -10.18
CA ARG A 15 -5.32 6.84 -11.41
C ARG A 15 -4.82 8.07 -12.16
N TYR A 16 -3.51 8.19 -12.29
CA TYR A 16 -2.87 9.27 -13.04
C TYR A 16 -2.80 8.92 -14.53
N ASP A 17 -2.57 9.91 -15.40
CA ASP A 17 -2.50 9.71 -16.85
C ASP A 17 -1.37 8.75 -17.29
N SER A 18 -0.35 8.57 -16.44
CA SER A 18 0.70 7.57 -16.62
C SER A 18 0.23 6.12 -16.41
N GLY A 19 -0.97 5.93 -15.85
CA GLY A 19 -1.46 4.65 -15.35
C GLY A 19 -1.06 4.37 -13.88
N ASP A 20 -0.26 5.24 -13.27
CA ASP A 20 0.17 5.05 -11.88
C ASP A 20 -1.00 5.19 -10.91
N LEU A 21 -1.04 4.30 -9.91
CA LEU A 21 -2.03 4.30 -8.83
C LEU A 21 -1.40 4.94 -7.58
N HIS A 22 -2.07 5.97 -7.04
CA HIS A 22 -1.57 6.74 -5.91
C HIS A 22 -2.67 7.03 -4.88
N ASN A 23 -2.25 7.50 -3.70
CA ASN A 23 -3.15 7.95 -2.64
C ASN A 23 -4.16 6.85 -2.24
N LEU A 24 -3.65 5.64 -2.01
CA LEU A 24 -4.49 4.46 -1.79
C LEU A 24 -5.12 4.47 -0.39
N GLY A 25 -6.36 3.99 -0.29
CA GLY A 25 -7.04 3.76 0.98
C GLY A 25 -8.56 3.76 0.84
N SER A 26 -9.27 4.13 1.91
CA SER A 26 -10.72 4.33 1.85
C SER A 26 -11.09 5.44 0.86
N ARG A 27 -12.25 5.35 0.21
CA ARG A 27 -12.71 6.36 -0.76
C ARG A 27 -12.65 7.79 -0.20
N ARG A 28 -13.09 7.98 1.04
CA ARG A 28 -13.07 9.28 1.73
C ARG A 28 -11.64 9.81 1.91
N TYR A 29 -10.67 8.94 2.19
CA TYR A 29 -9.26 9.31 2.28
C TYR A 29 -8.72 9.73 0.92
N VAL A 30 -9.06 9.01 -0.15
CA VAL A 30 -8.66 9.37 -1.51
C VAL A 30 -9.22 10.76 -1.87
N GLU A 31 -10.53 10.97 -1.69
CA GLU A 31 -11.21 12.26 -1.95
C GLU A 31 -10.57 13.45 -1.21
N PHE A 32 -10.06 13.22 0.01
CA PHE A 32 -9.41 14.26 0.82
C PHE A 32 -8.14 14.85 0.19
N HIS A 33 -7.48 14.14 -0.73
CA HIS A 33 -6.28 14.67 -1.39
C HIS A 33 -6.59 15.81 -2.36
N GLY A 34 -7.86 16.00 -2.76
CA GLY A 34 -8.28 17.13 -3.61
C GLY A 34 -7.66 17.14 -5.00
N VAL A 35 -7.21 15.98 -5.50
CA VAL A 35 -6.62 15.83 -6.84
C VAL A 35 -7.76 15.59 -7.84
N SER A 36 -7.62 16.11 -9.07
CA SER A 36 -8.62 15.95 -10.14
C SER A 36 -8.52 14.62 -10.90
N ALA A 37 -7.58 13.76 -10.53
CA ALA A 37 -7.41 12.45 -11.15
C ALA A 37 -8.64 11.56 -10.87
N PRO A 38 -9.02 10.66 -11.78
CA PRO A 38 -10.08 9.69 -11.51
C PRO A 38 -9.80 8.84 -10.27
N ILE A 39 -10.83 8.60 -9.46
CA ILE A 39 -10.80 7.65 -8.35
C ILE A 39 -11.32 6.31 -8.85
N VAL A 40 -10.49 5.27 -8.76
CA VAL A 40 -10.80 3.90 -9.18
C VAL A 40 -10.73 2.93 -8.00
N GLU A 41 -11.45 1.81 -8.10
CA GLU A 41 -11.31 0.70 -7.15
C GLU A 41 -10.09 -0.14 -7.50
N VAL A 42 -9.38 -0.63 -6.49
CA VAL A 42 -8.17 -1.45 -6.65
C VAL A 42 -8.19 -2.65 -5.73
N ASP A 43 -7.69 -3.77 -6.24
CA ASP A 43 -7.26 -4.91 -5.43
C ASP A 43 -5.83 -4.66 -4.95
N VAL A 44 -5.62 -4.81 -3.65
CA VAL A 44 -4.32 -4.72 -2.98
C VAL A 44 -4.03 -6.09 -2.37
N VAL A 45 -2.94 -6.71 -2.80
CA VAL A 45 -2.55 -8.05 -2.36
C VAL A 45 -1.15 -7.99 -1.77
N GLU A 46 -0.97 -8.53 -0.57
CA GLU A 46 0.37 -8.74 -0.02
C GLU A 46 1.10 -9.81 -0.81
N VAL A 47 2.31 -9.50 -1.26
CA VAL A 47 3.15 -10.38 -2.06
C VAL A 47 4.55 -10.47 -1.45
N SER A 48 5.35 -11.45 -1.87
CA SER A 48 6.74 -11.56 -1.43
C SER A 48 7.60 -10.44 -2.02
N ASP A 49 8.78 -10.20 -1.41
CA ASP A 49 9.70 -9.15 -1.87
C ASP A 49 10.24 -9.36 -3.28
N ASP A 50 10.31 -10.62 -3.71
CA ASP A 50 10.77 -11.05 -5.03
C ASP A 50 9.65 -11.25 -6.05
N ASP A 51 8.40 -10.98 -5.68
CA ASP A 51 7.26 -11.11 -6.59
C ASP A 51 7.34 -10.06 -7.71
N PRO A 52 7.30 -10.47 -9.00
CA PRO A 52 7.43 -9.55 -10.13
C PRO A 52 6.23 -8.59 -10.27
N THR A 53 5.10 -8.88 -9.63
CA THR A 53 3.91 -8.02 -9.61
C THR A 53 3.94 -6.98 -8.50
N ALA A 54 4.95 -7.02 -7.61
CA ALA A 54 5.06 -6.09 -6.51
C ALA A 54 5.31 -4.65 -7.02
N THR A 55 4.30 -3.79 -6.87
CA THR A 55 4.35 -2.39 -7.34
C THR A 55 4.45 -1.40 -6.20
N HIS A 56 4.01 -1.77 -4.99
CA HIS A 56 3.86 -0.84 -3.87
C HIS A 56 4.47 -1.37 -2.57
N TRP A 57 4.84 -0.42 -1.71
CA TRP A 57 5.22 -0.64 -0.33
C TRP A 57 4.09 -0.20 0.58
N GLY A 58 3.86 -0.92 1.67
CA GLY A 58 2.91 -0.54 2.70
C GLY A 58 3.43 -0.83 4.10
N TRP A 59 2.71 -0.31 5.09
CA TRP A 59 2.96 -0.57 6.51
C TRP A 59 1.78 -1.32 7.11
N MET A 60 2.06 -2.47 7.70
CA MET A 60 1.10 -3.19 8.55
C MET A 60 1.41 -2.88 10.00
N GLY A 61 0.61 -2.01 10.62
CA GLY A 61 0.69 -1.71 12.05
C GLY A 61 0.26 -2.90 12.91
N MET A 62 0.77 -2.97 14.15
CA MET A 62 0.53 -4.09 15.07
C MET A 62 -0.96 -4.45 15.25
N ASP A 63 -1.83 -3.44 15.30
CA ASP A 63 -3.27 -3.60 15.56
C ASP A 63 -4.15 -3.18 14.35
N ILE A 64 -3.57 -3.13 13.15
CA ILE A 64 -4.28 -2.71 11.94
C ILE A 64 -4.47 -3.93 11.02
N THR A 65 -5.66 -4.08 10.45
CA THR A 65 -6.04 -5.22 9.61
C THR A 65 -5.77 -5.03 8.11
N GLU A 66 -5.41 -3.82 7.70
CA GLU A 66 -5.11 -3.45 6.31
C GLU A 66 -3.85 -2.57 6.22
N PRO A 67 -3.15 -2.58 5.06
CA PRO A 67 -1.96 -1.78 4.90
C PRO A 67 -2.30 -0.29 4.87
N VAL A 68 -1.46 0.49 5.55
CA VAL A 68 -1.50 1.95 5.53
C VAL A 68 -0.19 2.50 4.98
N MET A 69 -0.13 3.81 4.74
CA MET A 69 1.07 4.48 4.20
C MET A 69 1.57 3.77 2.92
N ILE A 70 0.68 3.60 1.96
CA ILE A 70 0.98 2.84 0.73
C ILE A 70 1.62 3.77 -0.31
N TYR A 71 2.80 3.40 -0.81
CA TYR A 71 3.54 4.17 -1.80
C TYR A 71 4.15 3.30 -2.90
N PRO A 72 4.14 3.75 -4.18
CA PRO A 72 4.72 2.99 -5.29
C PRO A 72 6.25 2.93 -5.26
N ARG A 73 6.90 3.82 -4.49
CA ARG A 73 8.37 3.90 -4.42
C ARG A 73 8.84 3.80 -2.98
N GLU A 74 9.87 2.98 -2.78
CA GLU A 74 10.45 2.73 -1.46
C GLU A 74 10.94 4.02 -0.78
N VAL A 75 11.54 4.92 -1.55
CA VAL A 75 12.03 6.20 -1.03
C VAL A 75 10.90 7.05 -0.45
N LEU A 76 9.72 7.06 -1.09
CA LEU A 76 8.54 7.80 -0.61
C LEU A 76 7.94 7.13 0.64
N PHE A 77 7.96 5.80 0.68
CA PHE A 77 7.55 5.06 1.87
C PHE A 77 8.47 5.35 3.06
N ARG A 78 9.79 5.30 2.86
CA ARG A 78 10.77 5.46 3.94
C ARG A 78 10.76 6.84 4.58
N VAL A 79 10.42 7.91 3.85
CA VAL A 79 10.34 9.26 4.43
C VAL A 79 9.21 9.44 5.45
N CYS A 80 8.22 8.53 5.47
CA CYS A 80 7.14 8.55 6.45
C CYS A 80 7.59 8.14 7.87
N PHE A 81 8.84 7.67 8.02
CA PHE A 81 9.39 7.19 9.28
C PHE A 81 10.53 8.11 9.74
N PRO A 82 10.28 9.07 10.66
CA PRO A 82 11.27 10.07 11.06
C PRO A 82 12.58 9.49 11.59
N TYR A 83 12.53 8.32 12.22
CA TYR A 83 13.69 7.61 12.77
C TYR A 83 14.07 6.36 11.96
N GLY A 84 13.53 6.24 10.74
CA GLY A 84 13.70 5.08 9.87
C GLY A 84 12.76 3.93 10.20
N VAL A 85 12.30 3.23 9.16
CA VAL A 85 11.31 2.15 9.29
C VAL A 85 11.79 1.00 10.17
N GLN A 86 13.08 0.68 10.16
CA GLN A 86 13.64 -0.40 10.98
C GLN A 86 13.46 -0.13 12.47
N ALA A 87 13.57 1.12 12.93
CA ALA A 87 13.37 1.45 14.34
C ALA A 87 11.93 1.17 14.81
N GLU A 88 10.93 1.39 13.95
CA GLU A 88 9.53 1.07 14.27
C GLU A 88 9.27 -0.44 14.25
N VAL A 89 9.92 -1.18 13.34
CA VAL A 89 9.89 -2.65 13.29
C VAL A 89 10.51 -3.25 14.57
N ASP A 90 11.70 -2.80 14.95
CA ASP A 90 12.42 -3.25 16.14
C ASP A 90 11.65 -2.94 17.43
N ALA A 91 10.88 -1.85 17.43
CA ALA A 91 9.97 -1.48 18.51
C ALA A 91 8.66 -2.29 18.54
N GLY A 92 8.46 -3.21 17.58
CA GLY A 92 7.27 -4.07 17.50
C GLY A 92 5.99 -3.35 17.07
N LYS A 93 6.09 -2.17 16.45
CA LYS A 93 4.91 -1.36 16.09
C LYS A 93 4.27 -1.79 14.77
N GLY A 94 4.92 -2.67 14.02
CA GLY A 94 4.43 -3.18 12.75
C GLY A 94 5.53 -3.74 11.87
N ARG A 95 5.22 -3.92 10.59
CA ARG A 95 6.12 -4.46 9.58
C ARG A 95 5.90 -3.81 8.23
N VAL A 96 6.95 -3.82 7.42
CA VAL A 96 6.89 -3.45 6.01
C VAL A 96 6.27 -4.60 5.21
N VAL A 97 5.43 -4.26 4.23
CA VAL A 97 4.86 -5.21 3.26
C VAL A 97 5.10 -4.76 1.84
N ARG A 98 5.27 -5.74 0.95
CA ARG A 98 5.21 -5.55 -0.49
C ARG A 98 3.81 -5.87 -0.98
N LEU A 99 3.34 -5.04 -1.89
CA LEU A 99 1.96 -5.05 -2.34
C LEU A 99 1.93 -5.08 -3.87
N ALA A 100 1.14 -5.99 -4.43
CA ALA A 100 0.64 -5.90 -5.78
C ALA A 100 -0.67 -5.11 -5.75
N VAL A 101 -0.78 -4.10 -6.63
CA VAL A 101 -1.96 -3.24 -6.73
C VAL A 101 -2.44 -3.24 -8.17
N THR A 102 -3.71 -3.58 -8.38
CA THR A 102 -4.34 -3.67 -9.70
C THR A 102 -5.72 -3.00 -9.68
N GLU A 103 -6.09 -2.30 -10.75
CA GLU A 103 -7.46 -1.79 -10.91
C GLU A 103 -8.46 -2.95 -11.01
N VAL A 104 -9.62 -2.79 -10.39
CA VAL A 104 -10.68 -3.79 -10.44
C VAL A 104 -11.27 -3.82 -11.84
N GLY A 105 -11.06 -4.94 -12.55
CA GLY A 105 -11.57 -5.14 -13.92
C GLY A 105 -10.48 -5.26 -14.99
N ASP A 106 -9.20 -5.07 -14.64
CA ASP A 106 -8.05 -5.26 -15.53
C ASP A 106 -7.56 -6.74 -15.60
N ALA A 107 -8.49 -7.71 -15.53
CA ALA A 107 -8.19 -9.15 -15.65
C ALA A 107 -8.39 -9.69 -17.07
#